data_AF-A0AAV9D0G0-F1
#
_entry.id   AF-A0AAV9D0G0-F1
#
_cell.length_a   1.000
_cell.length_b   1.000
_cell.length_c   1.000
_cell.angle_alpha   90.00
_cell.angle_beta   90.00
_cell.angle_gamma   90.00
#
_symmetry.space_group_name_H-M   'P 1'
#
loop_
_entity.id
_entity.type
_entity.pdbx_description
1 polymer ?
#
loop_
_entity_poly.entity_id
_entity_poly.type
_entity_poly.pdbx_seq_one_letter_code
_entity_poly.pdbx_strand_id
1 'polypeptide(L)'
;MQSSKTGYGQVSDQPRPPKKNKRIALLGASAVILVVVVIVIAVIVGVSHNHHSKGSSDGPSPSVKAIQAICQPTDYKEACESSLTAVAGSNTTDPKDLVKLSFKVALDRIRDAANHSSVLQKLKQSSKTGYGQVSDQPRPPKKNKRIALLGASAVILIVIVIAVVVGVSHNHHSKGSSDGPSPSVKAIQAICQPTDYKEACESSLTAVAGSNTTDPKDLVKLSFKVALDRIRDAANHSSVLQKLKQDPRTVQALENCRELMDYAIDDLKGSIEKLGGFDLTKLDRLMEDLSVWLSASITYQETCLDGFENTTGDAEESMRKVMKTGMELSSNTLAIPDVVVAKDGSGRFKTINEALGVIPKNGNPTFVVYIKAGVYKEYVEIKRSMTNVMFVGDGPTKTKITGNKNFIDGTPTFKTATVAVVGDGFIAKNIGFENSAGPSKHQAVALRVQSDMSVFHNCQVDGYQDTLYAHTNRQKDKREPTALILHNCTIVADKDYYPSRKRLPTYLGRPWKEYSRTFVMQSQIDDLVRPEGWQPWFGDFALNTCFYAEFDNRGPGAGVTGRVKWRGVKKVSWEHAQGFTVERFIQGTRWLPKTGLMIFEGGGGSGGGVG
;
A
#
# COMPACT_ATOMS: atom_id res chain seq x y z
N MET A 1 30.07 3.50 54.07
CA MET A 1 31.55 3.40 54.15
C MET A 1 31.97 2.08 53.52
N GLN A 2 33.05 2.08 52.72
CA GLN A 2 33.66 0.98 51.93
C GLN A 2 32.82 0.47 50.74
N SER A 3 33.11 0.68 49.44
CA SER A 3 34.33 0.84 48.60
C SER A 3 35.07 -0.46 48.22
N SER A 4 34.89 -0.88 46.96
CA SER A 4 35.86 -1.61 46.13
C SER A 4 35.32 -1.65 44.68
N LYS A 5 35.72 -0.77 43.76
CA LYS A 5 36.89 -0.82 42.85
C LYS A 5 37.03 -2.11 42.01
N THR A 6 36.57 -2.03 40.76
CA THR A 6 37.14 -2.62 39.52
C THR A 6 36.92 -1.55 38.45
N GLY A 7 37.78 -1.17 37.52
CA GLY A 7 39.02 -1.69 36.97
C GLY A 7 39.10 -1.12 35.53
N TYR A 8 39.39 0.18 35.41
CA TYR A 8 39.59 0.86 34.11
C TYR A 8 41.04 0.68 33.67
N GLY A 9 41.26 -0.02 32.55
CA GLY A 9 42.54 -0.04 31.85
C GLY A 9 42.61 1.09 30.83
N GLN A 10 43.58 2.00 30.99
CA GLN A 10 44.00 2.97 29.99
C GLN A 10 44.88 2.30 28.92
N VAL A 11 44.68 2.62 27.65
CA VAL A 11 45.70 2.49 26.59
C VAL A 11 45.68 3.77 25.72
N SER A 12 46.72 4.58 25.95
CA SER A 12 47.45 5.55 25.12
C SER A 12 46.77 6.32 23.98
N ASP A 13 46.83 7.66 24.12
CA ASP A 13 46.80 8.67 23.06
C ASP A 13 48.04 8.62 22.16
N GLN A 14 47.85 8.61 20.84
CA GLN A 14 48.80 9.05 19.82
C GLN A 14 48.03 9.73 18.65
N PRO A 15 48.62 10.72 17.95
CA PRO A 15 47.89 11.77 17.24
C PRO A 15 47.33 11.34 15.87
N ARG A 16 46.17 11.90 15.52
CA ARG A 16 45.52 11.77 14.22
C ARG A 16 46.35 12.44 13.10
N PRO A 17 46.54 11.78 11.93
CA PRO A 17 47.09 12.45 10.75
C PRO A 17 46.06 13.43 10.13
N PRO A 18 46.50 14.52 9.46
CA PRO A 18 45.60 15.53 8.94
C PRO A 18 44.83 15.06 7.69
N LYS A 19 43.61 15.61 7.55
CA LYS A 19 42.57 15.30 6.57
C LYS A 19 43.05 15.40 5.10
N LYS A 20 42.52 14.51 4.24
CA LYS A 20 42.16 14.87 2.85
C LYS A 20 40.66 14.70 2.63
N ASN A 21 40.04 15.77 2.18
CA ASN A 21 38.60 15.95 1.99
C ASN A 21 37.97 14.87 1.10
N LYS A 22 37.10 14.04 1.69
CA LYS A 22 36.10 13.22 0.97
C LYS A 22 34.67 13.69 1.28
N ARG A 23 34.44 15.00 1.29
CA ARG A 23 33.12 15.63 1.54
C ARG A 23 32.47 16.27 0.31
N ILE A 24 32.95 16.02 -0.90
CA ILE A 24 32.41 16.70 -2.11
C ILE A 24 31.41 15.82 -2.91
N ALA A 25 31.39 14.49 -2.75
CA ALA A 25 30.54 13.63 -3.58
C ALA A 25 29.12 13.33 -3.01
N LEU A 26 28.87 13.56 -1.71
CA LEU A 26 27.59 13.19 -1.08
C LEU A 26 26.64 14.39 -0.82
N LEU A 27 27.14 15.62 -0.91
CA LEU A 27 26.34 16.85 -0.78
C LEU A 27 25.62 17.22 -2.09
N GLY A 28 26.14 16.78 -3.25
CA GLY A 28 25.56 17.11 -4.56
C GLY A 28 24.20 16.48 -4.84
N ALA A 29 23.92 15.26 -4.35
CA ALA A 29 22.67 14.55 -4.68
C ALA A 29 21.46 14.99 -3.82
N SER A 30 21.69 15.44 -2.57
CA SER A 30 20.61 15.95 -1.71
C SER A 30 20.25 17.41 -2.01
N ALA A 31 21.20 18.20 -2.53
CA ALA A 31 20.93 19.56 -3.00
C ALA A 31 20.04 19.59 -4.25
N VAL A 32 20.15 18.57 -5.10
CA VAL A 32 19.48 18.49 -6.41
C VAL A 32 17.98 18.17 -6.31
N ILE A 33 17.56 17.36 -5.33
CA ILE A 33 16.13 17.05 -5.09
C ILE A 33 15.39 18.25 -4.47
N LEU A 34 16.09 19.04 -3.64
CA LEU A 34 15.58 20.28 -3.05
C LEU A 34 15.24 21.35 -4.11
N VAL A 35 16.09 21.50 -5.12
CA VAL A 35 15.90 22.47 -6.22
C VAL A 35 14.62 22.16 -7.00
N VAL A 36 14.31 20.88 -7.20
CA VAL A 36 13.15 20.42 -7.97
C VAL A 36 11.81 20.73 -7.29
N VAL A 37 11.71 20.59 -5.97
CA VAL A 37 10.46 20.81 -5.21
C VAL A 37 10.11 22.30 -5.11
N VAL A 38 11.11 23.16 -5.06
CA VAL A 38 10.95 24.62 -4.90
C VAL A 38 10.41 25.28 -6.16
N ILE A 39 10.86 24.82 -7.32
CA ILE A 39 10.46 25.36 -8.62
C ILE A 39 8.97 25.06 -8.89
N VAL A 40 8.46 23.90 -8.44
CA VAL A 40 7.04 23.54 -8.55
C VAL A 40 6.14 24.45 -7.71
N ILE A 41 6.58 24.88 -6.52
CA ILE A 41 5.80 25.77 -5.65
C ILE A 41 5.76 27.22 -6.18
N ALA A 42 6.86 27.69 -6.78
CA ALA A 42 6.93 29.04 -7.37
C ALA A 42 5.97 29.23 -8.58
N VAL A 43 5.73 28.17 -9.36
CA VAL A 43 4.80 28.17 -10.50
C VAL A 43 3.34 28.16 -10.06
N ILE A 44 3.03 27.64 -8.86
CA ILE A 44 1.65 27.56 -8.33
C ILE A 44 1.20 28.89 -7.68
N VAL A 45 2.13 29.69 -7.15
CA VAL A 45 1.80 30.92 -6.39
C VAL A 45 1.91 32.21 -7.23
N GLY A 46 2.61 32.20 -8.37
CA GLY A 46 2.98 33.43 -9.08
C GLY A 46 2.51 33.52 -10.54
N VAL A 47 1.21 33.66 -10.79
CA VAL A 47 0.72 34.21 -12.06
C VAL A 47 -0.20 35.39 -11.75
N SER A 48 0.37 36.59 -11.68
CA SER A 48 -0.32 37.82 -12.10
C SER A 48 0.64 39.00 -12.26
N HIS A 49 0.36 39.77 -13.31
CA HIS A 49 0.99 41.00 -13.80
C HIS A 49 2.29 40.88 -14.61
N ASN A 50 2.11 40.85 -15.94
CA ASN A 50 3.07 41.39 -16.90
C ASN A 50 2.63 42.82 -17.26
N HIS A 51 3.46 43.82 -16.94
CA HIS A 51 3.43 45.13 -17.57
C HIS A 51 4.69 45.32 -18.41
N HIS A 52 4.50 45.74 -19.65
CA HIS A 52 5.53 46.11 -20.60
C HIS A 52 6.40 47.26 -20.09
N SER A 53 7.73 47.14 -20.25
CA SER A 53 8.59 48.27 -20.58
C SER A 53 9.90 47.81 -21.26
N LYS A 54 10.28 48.51 -22.33
CA LYS A 54 11.57 48.38 -23.05
C LYS A 54 12.56 49.41 -22.47
N GLY A 55 13.81 49.01 -22.26
CA GLY A 55 14.91 49.96 -22.03
C GLY A 55 16.27 49.34 -21.67
N SER A 56 17.25 49.63 -22.52
CA SER A 56 18.72 49.72 -22.33
C SER A 56 19.57 48.51 -21.91
N SER A 57 20.67 48.35 -22.64
CA SER A 57 21.76 47.37 -22.59
C SER A 57 22.78 47.67 -21.48
N ASP A 58 22.64 46.97 -20.35
CA ASP A 58 23.71 46.46 -19.49
C ASP A 58 23.09 45.65 -18.33
N GLY A 59 22.10 44.83 -18.68
CA GLY A 59 21.38 43.96 -17.75
C GLY A 59 21.56 42.50 -18.13
N PRO A 60 21.46 41.57 -17.16
CA PRO A 60 21.46 40.15 -17.46
C PRO A 60 20.39 39.84 -18.53
N SER A 61 20.72 38.93 -19.45
CA SER A 61 19.82 38.53 -20.53
C SER A 61 18.45 38.11 -19.98
N PRO A 62 17.36 38.20 -20.77
CA PRO A 62 16.03 37.77 -20.35
C PRO A 62 16.03 36.33 -19.77
N SER A 63 16.84 35.43 -20.34
CA SER A 63 17.06 34.07 -19.85
C SER A 63 17.72 34.03 -18.46
N VAL A 64 18.75 34.83 -18.22
CA VAL A 64 19.42 34.90 -16.91
C VAL A 64 18.47 35.45 -15.84
N LYS A 65 17.66 36.46 -16.16
CA LYS A 65 16.64 36.99 -15.23
C LYS A 65 15.59 35.94 -14.87
N ALA A 66 15.13 35.15 -15.86
CA ALA A 66 14.18 34.07 -15.63
C ALA A 66 14.77 32.95 -14.76
N ILE A 67 16.04 32.56 -14.99
CA ILE A 67 16.76 31.58 -14.16
C ILE A 67 16.91 32.09 -12.72
N GLN A 68 17.34 33.34 -12.53
CA GLN A 68 17.49 33.95 -11.21
C GLN A 68 16.16 33.96 -10.44
N ALA A 69 15.05 34.32 -11.09
CA ALA A 69 13.72 34.33 -10.47
C ALA A 69 13.31 32.93 -9.97
N ILE A 70 13.54 31.90 -10.78
CA ILE A 70 13.21 30.50 -10.45
C ILE A 70 14.11 29.95 -9.34
N CYS A 71 15.37 30.39 -9.27
CA CYS A 71 16.33 29.91 -8.26
C CYS A 71 16.27 30.67 -6.92
N GLN A 72 15.66 31.86 -6.85
CA GLN A 72 15.55 32.65 -5.61
C GLN A 72 14.99 31.88 -4.40
N PRO A 73 13.92 31.07 -4.49
CA PRO A 73 13.33 30.43 -3.32
C PRO A 73 14.11 29.18 -2.85
N THR A 74 15.21 28.82 -3.53
CA THR A 74 16.03 27.66 -3.19
C THR A 74 17.07 28.03 -2.14
N ASP A 75 17.38 27.13 -1.21
CA ASP A 75 18.50 27.35 -0.27
C ASP A 75 19.88 27.13 -0.95
N TYR A 76 19.89 26.79 -2.26
CA TYR A 76 21.08 26.51 -3.08
C TYR A 76 21.10 27.36 -4.36
N LYS A 77 20.80 28.65 -4.20
CA LYS A 77 20.66 29.62 -5.30
C LYS A 77 21.80 29.53 -6.32
N GLU A 78 23.05 29.59 -5.87
CA GLU A 78 24.24 29.56 -6.74
C GLU A 78 24.34 28.26 -7.57
N ALA A 79 24.04 27.12 -6.95
CA ALA A 79 24.09 25.83 -7.63
C ALA A 79 22.96 25.69 -8.65
N CYS A 80 21.78 26.21 -8.34
CA CYS A 80 20.64 26.26 -9.26
C CYS A 80 20.93 27.15 -10.47
N GLU A 81 21.41 28.38 -10.23
CA GLU A 81 21.74 29.35 -11.28
C GLU A 81 22.86 28.84 -12.18
N SER A 82 23.96 28.34 -11.60
CA SER A 82 25.08 27.78 -12.37
C SER A 82 24.65 26.59 -13.22
N SER A 83 23.83 25.69 -12.65
CA SER A 83 23.42 24.48 -13.35
C SER A 83 22.44 24.76 -14.49
N LEU A 84 21.50 25.70 -14.32
CA LEU A 84 20.55 26.07 -15.37
C LEU A 84 21.18 26.94 -16.46
N THR A 85 22.07 27.86 -16.09
CA THR A 85 22.76 28.73 -17.06
C THR A 85 23.65 27.91 -18.01
N ALA A 86 24.19 26.79 -17.56
CA ALA A 86 25.01 25.91 -18.39
C ALA A 86 24.26 25.15 -19.50
N VAL A 87 22.92 25.12 -19.46
CA VAL A 87 22.10 24.25 -20.33
C VAL A 87 20.88 24.95 -20.92
N ALA A 88 20.48 26.08 -20.34
CA ALA A 88 19.41 26.92 -20.90
C ALA A 88 19.92 27.64 -22.14
N GLY A 89 19.14 27.61 -23.22
CA GLY A 89 19.43 28.42 -24.39
C GLY A 89 19.31 29.91 -24.06
N SER A 90 19.99 30.77 -24.83
CA SER A 90 19.96 32.23 -24.63
C SER A 90 18.55 32.83 -24.64
N ASN A 91 17.57 32.14 -25.25
CA ASN A 91 16.17 32.56 -25.36
C ASN A 91 15.20 31.76 -24.46
N THR A 92 15.66 30.86 -23.59
CA THR A 92 14.78 30.08 -22.71
C THR A 92 14.32 30.96 -21.54
N THR A 93 13.11 31.53 -21.67
CA THR A 93 12.50 32.42 -20.67
C THR A 93 11.21 31.88 -20.07
N ASP A 94 10.60 30.84 -20.68
CA ASP A 94 9.38 30.22 -20.17
C ASP A 94 9.68 29.46 -18.86
N PRO A 95 9.00 29.79 -17.75
CA PRO A 95 9.17 29.09 -16.48
C PRO A 95 8.98 27.58 -16.59
N LYS A 96 8.01 27.09 -17.38
CA LYS A 96 7.74 25.64 -17.51
C LYS A 96 8.90 24.91 -18.17
N ASP A 97 9.57 25.54 -19.13
CA ASP A 97 10.71 24.94 -19.82
C ASP A 97 11.96 24.96 -18.94
N LEU A 98 12.17 26.04 -18.18
CA LEU A 98 13.22 26.10 -17.16
C LEU A 98 13.01 25.07 -16.06
N VAL A 99 11.76 24.82 -15.64
CA VAL A 99 11.40 23.72 -14.73
C VAL A 99 11.80 22.38 -15.34
N LYS A 100 11.30 22.03 -16.53
CA LYS A 100 11.63 20.75 -17.20
C LYS A 100 13.14 20.57 -17.38
N LEU A 101 13.84 21.63 -17.74
CA LEU A 101 15.28 21.62 -17.88
C LEU A 101 15.97 21.36 -16.54
N SER A 102 15.51 21.98 -15.45
CA SER A 102 16.03 21.71 -14.10
C SER A 102 15.89 20.23 -13.71
N PHE A 103 14.75 19.60 -14.04
CA PHE A 103 14.52 18.17 -13.83
C PHE A 103 15.49 17.31 -14.65
N LYS A 104 15.69 17.65 -15.92
CA LYS A 104 16.63 16.93 -16.80
C LYS A 104 18.05 17.00 -16.25
N VAL A 105 18.51 18.20 -15.88
CA VAL A 105 19.85 18.42 -15.29
C VAL A 105 20.03 17.65 -13.99
N ALA A 106 18.99 17.65 -13.14
CA ALA A 106 18.98 16.87 -11.91
C ALA A 106 19.13 15.37 -12.17
N LEU A 107 18.34 14.82 -13.10
CA LEU A 107 18.38 13.42 -13.49
C LEU A 107 19.72 13.02 -14.11
N ASP A 108 20.27 13.85 -14.99
CA ASP A 108 21.56 13.60 -15.62
C ASP A 108 22.68 13.59 -14.57
N ARG A 109 22.67 14.53 -13.62
CA ARG A 109 23.63 14.51 -12.50
C ARG A 109 23.47 13.32 -11.56
N ILE A 110 22.24 12.86 -11.31
CA ILE A 110 22.00 11.64 -10.53
C ILE A 110 22.53 10.42 -11.28
N ARG A 111 22.29 10.34 -12.59
CA ARG A 111 22.80 9.27 -13.46
C ARG A 111 24.33 9.30 -13.50
N ASP A 112 24.93 10.47 -13.62
CA ASP A 112 26.37 10.66 -13.60
C ASP A 112 26.95 10.28 -12.24
N ALA A 113 26.35 10.69 -11.12
CA ALA A 113 26.79 10.30 -9.78
C ALA A 113 26.66 8.78 -9.56
N ALA A 114 25.62 8.14 -10.08
CA ALA A 114 25.46 6.69 -10.05
C ALA A 114 26.56 5.98 -10.88
N ASN A 115 26.96 6.58 -12.00
CA ASN A 115 28.01 6.05 -12.89
C ASN A 115 29.44 6.36 -12.42
N HIS A 116 29.67 7.52 -11.81
CA HIS A 116 30.95 8.06 -11.35
C HIS A 116 31.22 7.84 -9.86
N SER A 117 30.35 7.12 -9.15
CA SER A 117 30.66 6.66 -7.80
C SER A 117 31.91 5.79 -7.86
N SER A 118 33.05 6.39 -7.53
CA SER A 118 34.36 5.73 -7.38
C SER A 118 34.30 4.52 -6.42
N VAL A 119 33.25 4.42 -5.60
CA VAL A 119 32.93 3.26 -4.77
C VAL A 119 32.40 2.10 -5.61
N LEU A 120 31.51 2.33 -6.59
CA LEU A 120 31.00 1.30 -7.50
C LEU A 120 32.07 0.80 -8.48
N GLN A 121 32.95 1.68 -8.97
CA GLN A 121 34.12 1.26 -9.77
C GLN A 121 35.12 0.45 -8.94
N LYS A 122 35.42 0.86 -7.69
CA LYS A 122 36.29 0.10 -6.78
C LYS A 122 35.68 -1.23 -6.32
N LEU A 123 34.36 -1.33 -6.18
CA LEU A 123 33.68 -2.59 -5.87
C LEU A 123 33.67 -3.55 -7.08
N LYS A 124 33.51 -3.02 -8.31
CA LYS A 124 33.68 -3.82 -9.55
C LYS A 124 35.12 -4.24 -9.79
N GLN A 125 36.12 -3.46 -9.34
CA GLN A 125 37.53 -3.85 -9.37
C GLN A 125 37.86 -4.87 -8.27
N SER A 126 37.32 -4.70 -7.05
CA SER A 126 37.54 -5.63 -5.95
C SER A 126 36.87 -7.00 -6.17
N SER A 127 35.85 -7.10 -7.03
CA SER A 127 35.32 -8.40 -7.48
C SER A 127 36.14 -9.03 -8.62
N LYS A 128 37.11 -8.31 -9.20
CA LYS A 128 38.02 -8.79 -10.26
C LYS A 128 39.46 -9.01 -9.78
N THR A 129 39.86 -8.47 -8.62
CA THR A 129 41.20 -8.68 -8.03
C THR A 129 41.18 -9.58 -6.78
N GLY A 130 40.37 -10.63 -6.82
CA GLY A 130 40.39 -11.74 -5.88
C GLY A 130 40.97 -13.01 -6.49
N TYR A 131 42.01 -12.89 -7.31
CA TYR A 131 42.90 -13.99 -7.70
C TYR A 131 44.33 -13.44 -7.69
N GLY A 132 45.02 -13.63 -6.58
CA GLY A 132 46.45 -13.43 -6.42
C GLY A 132 47.05 -14.73 -5.92
N GLN A 133 48.00 -15.26 -6.68
CA GLN A 133 48.67 -16.55 -6.49
C GLN A 133 49.20 -16.74 -5.07
N VAL A 134 48.94 -17.92 -4.49
CA VAL A 134 49.75 -18.50 -3.42
C VAL A 134 50.18 -19.89 -3.87
N SER A 135 51.47 -20.15 -3.67
CA SER A 135 52.33 -21.26 -4.07
C SER A 135 51.81 -22.69 -3.87
N ASP A 136 52.23 -23.56 -4.80
CA ASP A 136 52.07 -25.02 -4.81
C ASP A 136 52.65 -25.73 -3.56
N GLN A 137 51.79 -26.53 -2.92
CA GLN A 137 52.14 -27.72 -2.15
C GLN A 137 51.01 -28.77 -2.34
N PRO A 138 51.33 -30.05 -2.65
CA PRO A 138 50.33 -31.03 -3.04
C PRO A 138 49.58 -31.62 -1.83
N ARG A 139 48.24 -31.69 -1.92
CA ARG A 139 47.39 -32.45 -0.98
C ARG A 139 46.84 -33.73 -1.64
N PRO A 140 46.62 -34.81 -0.85
CA PRO A 140 46.59 -36.20 -1.34
C PRO A 140 45.28 -36.57 -2.05
N PRO A 141 45.27 -37.64 -2.88
CA PRO A 141 44.14 -37.97 -3.73
C PRO A 141 42.97 -38.54 -2.91
N LYS A 142 41.79 -37.92 -3.05
CA LYS A 142 40.54 -38.48 -2.53
C LYS A 142 40.08 -39.62 -3.45
N LYS A 143 39.97 -40.81 -2.84
CA LYS A 143 39.53 -42.06 -3.47
C LYS A 143 38.12 -41.93 -4.07
N ASN A 144 38.01 -42.27 -5.35
CA ASN A 144 36.75 -42.48 -6.04
C ASN A 144 36.04 -43.72 -5.49
N LYS A 145 34.83 -43.57 -4.95
CA LYS A 145 33.87 -44.67 -4.85
C LYS A 145 32.79 -44.46 -5.91
N ARG A 146 32.89 -45.24 -7.00
CA ARG A 146 31.80 -45.46 -7.95
C ARG A 146 30.72 -46.27 -7.23
N ILE A 147 29.47 -45.79 -7.23
CA ILE A 147 28.29 -46.59 -6.89
C ILE A 147 27.60 -46.91 -8.21
N ALA A 148 27.49 -48.21 -8.51
CA ALA A 148 26.60 -48.75 -9.52
C ALA A 148 25.18 -48.75 -8.98
N LEU A 149 24.24 -48.14 -9.69
CA LEU A 149 22.79 -48.34 -9.55
C LEU A 149 22.06 -47.66 -10.73
N LEU A 150 22.21 -48.26 -11.92
CA LEU A 150 21.30 -48.06 -13.05
C LEU A 150 20.63 -49.40 -13.30
N GLY A 151 19.44 -49.58 -12.74
CA GLY A 151 18.71 -50.84 -12.84
C GLY A 151 17.40 -50.94 -12.05
N ALA A 152 17.03 -49.94 -11.24
CA ALA A 152 15.79 -49.98 -10.45
C ALA A 152 14.66 -49.07 -10.98
N SER A 153 14.94 -48.02 -11.76
CA SER A 153 13.90 -47.06 -12.15
C SER A 153 12.99 -47.52 -13.30
N ALA A 154 13.45 -48.43 -14.16
CA ALA A 154 12.65 -48.93 -15.28
C ALA A 154 11.63 -50.00 -14.83
N VAL A 155 11.99 -50.85 -13.85
CA VAL A 155 11.11 -51.92 -13.34
C VAL A 155 9.99 -51.33 -12.48
N ILE A 156 10.27 -50.27 -11.70
CA ILE A 156 9.24 -49.60 -10.88
C ILE A 156 8.19 -48.89 -11.76
N LEU A 157 8.61 -48.28 -12.88
CA LEU A 157 7.68 -47.66 -13.83
C LEU A 157 6.76 -48.68 -14.52
N ILE A 158 7.29 -49.86 -14.88
CA ILE A 158 6.49 -50.92 -15.52
C ILE A 158 5.48 -51.51 -14.52
N VAL A 159 5.85 -51.68 -13.24
CA VAL A 159 4.92 -52.16 -12.20
C VAL A 159 3.80 -51.15 -11.90
N ILE A 160 4.10 -49.84 -11.90
CA ILE A 160 3.07 -48.80 -11.70
C ILE A 160 2.11 -48.74 -12.90
N VAL A 161 2.61 -48.86 -14.13
CA VAL A 161 1.76 -48.85 -15.33
C VAL A 161 0.86 -50.09 -15.38
N ILE A 162 1.37 -51.27 -15.01
CA ILE A 162 0.55 -52.49 -14.92
C ILE A 162 -0.47 -52.39 -13.78
N ALA A 163 -0.13 -51.81 -12.63
CA ALA A 163 -1.07 -51.60 -11.53
C ALA A 163 -2.21 -50.62 -11.90
N VAL A 164 -1.93 -49.58 -12.70
CA VAL A 164 -2.94 -48.62 -13.18
C VAL A 164 -3.83 -49.23 -14.27
N VAL A 165 -3.29 -50.11 -15.13
CA VAL A 165 -4.08 -50.77 -16.19
C VAL A 165 -4.92 -51.92 -15.63
N VAL A 166 -4.41 -52.70 -14.67
CA VAL A 166 -5.16 -53.78 -14.03
C VAL A 166 -6.18 -53.23 -13.01
N GLY A 167 -5.92 -52.07 -12.40
CA GLY A 167 -6.85 -51.40 -11.48
C GLY A 167 -8.12 -50.82 -12.13
N VAL A 168 -8.17 -50.72 -13.47
CA VAL A 168 -9.32 -50.15 -14.20
C VAL A 168 -10.25 -51.22 -14.79
N SER A 169 -9.95 -52.52 -14.61
CA SER A 169 -10.77 -53.57 -15.21
C SER A 169 -11.05 -54.71 -14.24
N HIS A 170 -11.86 -54.45 -13.20
CA HIS A 170 -12.85 -55.39 -12.67
C HIS A 170 -13.93 -54.65 -11.85
N ASN A 171 -15.17 -54.79 -12.32
CA ASN A 171 -16.42 -54.32 -11.71
C ASN A 171 -16.63 -54.89 -10.29
N HIS A 172 -17.29 -54.14 -9.41
CA HIS A 172 -18.60 -54.54 -8.88
C HIS A 172 -19.28 -53.41 -8.08
N HIS A 173 -20.58 -53.27 -8.33
CA HIS A 173 -21.53 -52.42 -7.60
C HIS A 173 -21.36 -52.47 -6.08
N SER A 174 -21.19 -51.30 -5.45
CA SER A 174 -21.75 -51.04 -4.14
C SER A 174 -22.07 -49.54 -4.00
N LYS A 175 -23.33 -49.24 -3.67
CA LYS A 175 -23.80 -47.91 -3.29
C LYS A 175 -23.10 -47.53 -1.98
N GLY A 176 -22.28 -46.48 -2.00
CA GLY A 176 -21.72 -45.84 -0.82
C GLY A 176 -21.82 -44.32 -0.98
N SER A 177 -22.69 -43.70 -0.20
CA SER A 177 -22.91 -42.25 -0.12
C SER A 177 -21.66 -41.51 0.34
N SER A 178 -21.08 -40.67 -0.52
CA SER A 178 -20.04 -39.72 -0.14
C SER A 178 -20.68 -38.38 0.25
N ASP A 179 -20.87 -38.15 1.55
CA ASP A 179 -21.32 -36.87 2.13
C ASP A 179 -20.22 -35.80 2.12
N GLY A 180 -19.69 -35.48 0.94
CA GLY A 180 -18.76 -34.36 0.72
C GLY A 180 -19.27 -33.43 -0.36
N PRO A 181 -19.11 -32.09 -0.23
CA PRO A 181 -19.55 -31.16 -1.26
C PRO A 181 -18.83 -31.44 -2.58
N SER A 182 -19.57 -31.36 -3.69
CA SER A 182 -19.05 -31.61 -5.05
C SER A 182 -17.89 -30.67 -5.40
N PRO A 183 -17.03 -31.02 -6.37
CA PRO A 183 -15.95 -30.13 -6.84
C PRO A 183 -16.43 -28.74 -7.27
N SER A 184 -17.62 -28.65 -7.88
CA SER A 184 -18.27 -27.38 -8.24
C SER A 184 -18.62 -26.54 -7.01
N VAL A 185 -19.18 -27.16 -5.96
CA VAL A 185 -19.49 -26.46 -4.69
C VAL A 185 -18.21 -25.95 -4.02
N LYS A 186 -17.11 -26.71 -4.05
CA LYS A 186 -15.83 -26.26 -3.50
C LYS A 186 -15.23 -25.09 -4.29
N ALA A 187 -15.39 -25.08 -5.61
CA ALA A 187 -14.96 -23.97 -6.46
C ALA A 187 -15.78 -22.70 -6.19
N ILE A 188 -17.10 -22.83 -6.04
CA ILE A 188 -18.01 -21.74 -5.65
C ILE A 188 -17.64 -21.19 -4.27
N GLN A 189 -17.45 -22.07 -3.28
CA GLN A 189 -17.02 -21.65 -1.94
C GLN A 189 -15.70 -20.87 -2.00
N ALA A 190 -14.74 -21.33 -2.81
CA ALA A 190 -13.46 -20.66 -2.95
C ALA A 190 -13.56 -19.27 -3.60
N ILE A 191 -14.42 -19.10 -4.60
CA ILE A 191 -14.59 -17.81 -5.29
C ILE A 191 -15.44 -16.82 -4.48
N CYS A 192 -16.34 -17.32 -3.64
CA CYS A 192 -17.18 -16.53 -2.75
C CYS A 192 -16.51 -16.18 -1.41
N GLN A 193 -15.42 -16.84 -1.02
CA GLN A 193 -14.74 -16.55 0.24
C GLN A 193 -14.28 -15.08 0.43
N PRO A 194 -13.74 -14.37 -0.57
CA PRO A 194 -13.29 -12.99 -0.39
C PRO A 194 -14.43 -11.97 -0.47
N THR A 195 -15.66 -12.39 -0.76
CA THR A 195 -16.78 -11.48 -0.97
C THR A 195 -17.40 -11.06 0.36
N ASP A 196 -17.91 -9.83 0.41
CA ASP A 196 -18.48 -9.28 1.65
C ASP A 196 -19.83 -9.96 2.01
N TYR A 197 -20.55 -10.54 1.02
CA TYR A 197 -21.82 -11.27 1.21
C TYR A 197 -21.73 -12.74 0.79
N LYS A 198 -20.92 -13.51 1.51
CA LYS A 198 -20.57 -14.92 1.18
C LYS A 198 -21.77 -15.83 0.95
N GLU A 199 -22.75 -15.80 1.86
CA GLU A 199 -23.95 -16.65 1.77
C GLU A 199 -24.77 -16.33 0.52
N ALA A 200 -24.92 -15.04 0.19
CA ALA A 200 -25.59 -14.60 -1.03
C ALA A 200 -24.82 -15.06 -2.28
N CYS A 201 -23.49 -14.96 -2.28
CA CYS A 201 -22.64 -15.46 -3.36
C CYS A 201 -22.79 -16.97 -3.56
N GLU A 202 -22.63 -17.76 -2.48
CA GLU A 202 -22.63 -19.22 -2.56
C GLU A 202 -24.00 -19.76 -2.97
N SER A 203 -25.08 -19.28 -2.33
CA SER A 203 -26.45 -19.71 -2.63
C SER A 203 -26.86 -19.35 -4.06
N SER A 204 -26.51 -18.15 -4.52
CA SER A 204 -26.87 -17.67 -5.84
C SER A 204 -26.10 -18.38 -6.94
N LEU A 205 -24.79 -18.61 -6.77
CA LEU A 205 -23.99 -19.35 -7.75
C LEU A 205 -24.34 -20.84 -7.75
N THR A 206 -24.61 -21.45 -6.60
CA THR A 206 -25.00 -22.86 -6.53
C THR A 206 -26.34 -23.12 -7.21
N ALA A 207 -27.26 -22.14 -7.20
CA ALA A 207 -28.56 -22.25 -7.84
C ALA A 207 -28.48 -22.30 -9.39
N VAL A 208 -27.40 -21.79 -9.98
CA VAL A 208 -27.25 -21.68 -11.45
C VAL A 208 -26.04 -22.42 -12.02
N ALA A 209 -25.05 -22.77 -11.20
CA ALA A 209 -23.89 -23.51 -11.62
C ALA A 209 -24.26 -24.97 -11.87
N GLY A 210 -24.03 -25.45 -13.10
CA GLY A 210 -24.16 -26.86 -13.41
C GLY A 210 -23.16 -27.70 -12.58
N SER A 211 -23.36 -29.01 -12.53
CA SER A 211 -22.58 -29.96 -11.72
C SER A 211 -21.07 -29.99 -12.03
N ASN A 212 -20.61 -29.38 -13.12
CA ASN A 212 -19.24 -29.45 -13.63
C ASN A 212 -18.52 -28.09 -13.77
N THR A 213 -19.14 -26.96 -13.43
CA THR A 213 -18.48 -25.65 -13.57
C THR A 213 -17.50 -25.42 -12.41
N THR A 214 -16.20 -25.58 -12.68
CA THR A 214 -15.11 -25.36 -11.70
C THR A 214 -14.14 -24.28 -12.12
N ASP A 215 -14.26 -23.75 -13.35
CA ASP A 215 -13.37 -22.71 -13.86
C ASP A 215 -13.73 -21.34 -13.23
N PRO A 216 -12.78 -20.63 -12.59
CA PRO A 216 -13.04 -19.33 -11.99
C PRO A 216 -13.63 -18.30 -12.96
N LYS A 217 -13.24 -18.32 -14.25
CA LYS A 217 -13.76 -17.38 -15.25
C LYS A 217 -15.22 -17.64 -15.59
N ASP A 218 -15.62 -18.90 -15.65
CA ASP A 218 -17.02 -19.26 -15.90
C ASP A 218 -17.90 -18.92 -14.69
N LEU A 219 -17.37 -19.11 -13.48
CA LEU A 219 -18.05 -18.71 -12.25
C LEU A 219 -18.18 -17.19 -12.13
N VAL A 220 -17.18 -16.42 -12.57
CA VAL A 220 -17.26 -14.95 -12.70
C VAL A 220 -18.39 -14.56 -13.66
N LYS A 221 -18.40 -15.09 -14.89
CA LYS A 221 -19.47 -14.79 -15.87
C LYS A 221 -20.86 -15.11 -15.32
N LEU A 222 -20.95 -16.22 -14.60
CA LEU A 222 -22.18 -16.67 -13.99
C LEU A 222 -22.62 -15.73 -12.86
N SER A 223 -21.70 -15.21 -12.04
CA SER A 223 -22.03 -14.24 -11.00
C SER A 223 -22.58 -12.93 -11.58
N PHE A 224 -21.98 -12.42 -12.66
CA PHE A 224 -22.49 -11.25 -13.38
C PHE A 224 -23.90 -11.46 -13.90
N LYS A 225 -24.17 -12.63 -14.51
CA LYS A 225 -25.50 -12.96 -15.02
C LYS A 225 -26.54 -13.00 -13.89
N VAL A 226 -26.20 -13.62 -12.77
CA VAL A 226 -27.10 -13.72 -11.62
C VAL A 226 -27.37 -12.35 -10.99
N ALA A 227 -26.36 -11.50 -10.87
CA ALA A 227 -26.54 -10.12 -10.40
C ALA A 227 -27.50 -9.34 -11.32
N LEU A 228 -27.29 -9.41 -12.64
CA LEU A 228 -28.15 -8.76 -13.62
C LEU A 228 -29.62 -9.25 -13.55
N ASP A 229 -29.82 -10.56 -13.45
CA ASP A 229 -31.17 -11.13 -13.37
C ASP A 229 -31.88 -10.67 -12.08
N ARG A 230 -31.18 -10.59 -10.94
CA ARG A 230 -31.75 -10.08 -9.70
C ARG A 230 -32.09 -8.60 -9.74
N ILE A 231 -31.29 -7.79 -10.42
CA ILE A 231 -31.58 -6.36 -10.60
C ILE A 231 -32.79 -6.16 -11.50
N ARG A 232 -32.92 -6.96 -12.57
CA ARG A 232 -34.11 -6.95 -13.43
C ARG A 232 -35.36 -7.38 -12.67
N ASP A 233 -35.28 -8.42 -11.85
CA ASP A 233 -36.40 -8.87 -11.02
C ASP A 233 -36.84 -7.75 -10.06
N ALA A 234 -35.87 -7.08 -9.44
CA ALA A 234 -36.12 -5.96 -8.53
C ALA A 234 -36.78 -4.77 -9.23
N ALA A 235 -36.27 -4.37 -10.40
CA ALA A 235 -36.83 -3.28 -11.21
C ALA A 235 -38.28 -3.56 -11.68
N ASN A 236 -38.59 -4.83 -11.93
CA ASN A 236 -39.89 -5.26 -12.45
C ASN A 236 -40.87 -5.77 -11.38
N HIS A 237 -40.55 -5.61 -10.09
CA HIS A 237 -41.35 -6.21 -9.00
C HIS A 237 -42.71 -5.52 -8.80
N SER A 238 -43.71 -5.97 -9.56
CA SER A 238 -45.03 -5.33 -9.73
C SER A 238 -45.81 -5.11 -8.42
N SER A 239 -45.63 -5.98 -7.42
CA SER A 239 -46.36 -5.91 -6.15
C SER A 239 -45.91 -4.75 -5.26
N VAL A 240 -44.62 -4.41 -5.26
CA VAL A 240 -44.08 -3.24 -4.56
C VAL A 240 -44.45 -1.97 -5.35
N LEU A 241 -44.34 -2.03 -6.67
CA LEU A 241 -44.75 -0.94 -7.57
C LEU A 241 -46.24 -0.56 -7.43
N GLN A 242 -47.10 -1.51 -7.04
CA GLN A 242 -48.52 -1.25 -6.78
C GLN A 242 -48.77 -0.69 -5.37
N LYS A 243 -48.04 -1.17 -4.35
CA LYS A 243 -48.17 -0.72 -2.95
C LYS A 243 -47.71 0.71 -2.71
N LEU A 244 -46.72 1.17 -3.47
CA LEU A 244 -46.02 2.44 -3.26
C LEU A 244 -46.64 3.66 -3.96
N LYS A 245 -47.79 3.50 -4.63
CA LYS A 245 -48.49 4.60 -5.34
C LYS A 245 -49.32 5.54 -4.43
N GLN A 246 -49.08 5.52 -3.13
CA GLN A 246 -49.99 6.14 -2.16
C GLN A 246 -49.76 7.64 -1.97
N ASP A 247 -48.53 8.14 -2.15
CA ASP A 247 -48.22 9.56 -2.06
C ASP A 247 -47.30 10.05 -3.20
N PRO A 248 -47.37 11.34 -3.60
CA PRO A 248 -46.63 11.87 -4.75
C PRO A 248 -45.11 11.77 -4.63
N ARG A 249 -44.56 11.84 -3.41
CA ARG A 249 -43.11 11.79 -3.19
C ARG A 249 -42.60 10.38 -3.40
N THR A 250 -43.32 9.38 -2.93
CA THR A 250 -42.99 7.96 -3.15
C THR A 250 -43.12 7.57 -4.63
N VAL A 251 -44.11 8.10 -5.35
CA VAL A 251 -44.24 7.89 -6.80
C VAL A 251 -43.03 8.45 -7.55
N GLN A 252 -42.61 9.67 -7.23
CA GLN A 252 -41.43 10.28 -7.86
C GLN A 252 -40.13 9.53 -7.53
N ALA A 253 -39.93 9.11 -6.27
CA ALA A 253 -38.81 8.28 -5.88
C ALA A 253 -38.77 6.95 -6.65
N LEU A 254 -39.94 6.36 -6.89
CA LEU A 254 -40.08 5.12 -7.64
C LEU A 254 -39.76 5.27 -9.13
N GLU A 255 -40.16 6.38 -9.75
CA GLU A 255 -39.83 6.69 -11.14
C GLU A 255 -38.32 6.92 -11.31
N ASN A 256 -37.71 7.71 -10.43
CA ASN A 256 -36.26 7.94 -10.43
C ASN A 256 -35.48 6.64 -10.19
N CYS A 257 -35.94 5.80 -9.25
CA CYS A 257 -35.29 4.51 -9.00
C CYS A 257 -35.37 3.59 -10.21
N ARG A 258 -36.50 3.56 -10.95
CA ARG A 258 -36.61 2.77 -12.19
C ARG A 258 -35.61 3.21 -13.24
N GLU A 259 -35.48 4.51 -13.45
CA GLU A 259 -34.50 5.06 -14.40
C GLU A 259 -33.07 4.67 -14.01
N LEU A 260 -32.72 4.80 -12.72
CA LEU A 260 -31.42 4.35 -12.20
C LEU A 260 -31.20 2.84 -12.36
N MET A 261 -32.25 2.03 -12.22
CA MET A 261 -32.16 0.58 -12.45
C MET A 261 -32.00 0.24 -13.91
N ASP A 262 -32.64 0.96 -14.83
CA ASP A 262 -32.46 0.79 -16.26
C ASP A 262 -31.01 1.13 -16.67
N TYR A 263 -30.43 2.21 -16.11
CA TYR A 263 -29.00 2.51 -16.28
C TYR A 263 -28.10 1.39 -15.76
N ALA A 264 -28.37 0.85 -14.56
CA ALA A 264 -27.62 -0.29 -14.01
C ALA A 264 -27.74 -1.54 -14.90
N ILE A 265 -28.95 -1.84 -15.38
CA ILE A 265 -29.22 -2.99 -16.24
C ILE A 265 -28.50 -2.85 -17.58
N ASP A 266 -28.49 -1.66 -18.18
CA ASP A 266 -27.86 -1.45 -19.48
C ASP A 266 -26.33 -1.44 -19.40
N ASP A 267 -25.75 -0.88 -18.32
CA ASP A 267 -24.32 -1.00 -18.02
C ASP A 267 -23.91 -2.48 -17.80
N LEU A 268 -24.73 -3.26 -17.09
CA LEU A 268 -24.54 -4.70 -16.89
C LEU A 268 -24.80 -5.56 -18.16
N LYS A 269 -25.69 -5.13 -19.07
CA LYS A 269 -25.87 -5.81 -20.36
C LYS A 269 -24.70 -5.53 -21.29
N GLY A 270 -24.29 -4.26 -21.39
CA GLY A 270 -23.10 -3.87 -22.15
C GLY A 270 -21.86 -4.63 -21.68
N SER A 271 -21.75 -4.84 -20.36
CA SER A 271 -20.77 -5.71 -19.70
C SER A 271 -20.77 -7.15 -20.25
N ILE A 272 -21.95 -7.75 -20.37
CA ILE A 272 -22.12 -9.15 -20.82
C ILE A 272 -21.97 -9.30 -22.33
N GLU A 273 -22.42 -8.34 -23.13
CA GLU A 273 -22.28 -8.40 -24.60
C GLU A 273 -20.82 -8.30 -25.04
N LYS A 274 -20.00 -7.51 -24.34
CA LYS A 274 -18.55 -7.49 -24.53
C LYS A 274 -17.87 -8.82 -24.16
N LEU A 275 -18.49 -9.67 -23.33
CA LEU A 275 -18.02 -11.04 -23.03
C LEU A 275 -18.34 -12.05 -24.15
N GLY A 276 -19.24 -11.72 -25.09
CA GLY A 276 -19.68 -12.60 -26.17
C GLY A 276 -18.78 -12.64 -27.41
N GLY A 277 -17.94 -11.61 -27.63
CA GLY A 277 -16.97 -11.57 -28.72
C GLY A 277 -15.64 -12.23 -28.32
N PHE A 278 -15.43 -13.49 -28.67
CA PHE A 278 -14.23 -14.25 -28.31
C PHE A 278 -12.97 -13.70 -29.00
N ASP A 279 -12.29 -12.75 -28.35
CA ASP A 279 -10.89 -12.39 -28.60
C ASP A 279 -10.15 -12.33 -27.25
N LEU A 280 -9.46 -13.42 -26.92
CA LEU A 280 -8.73 -13.64 -25.67
C LEU A 280 -7.56 -12.66 -25.44
N THR A 281 -7.24 -11.81 -26.42
CA THR A 281 -6.23 -10.76 -26.29
C THR A 281 -6.77 -9.46 -25.67
N LYS A 282 -8.09 -9.36 -25.45
CA LYS A 282 -8.76 -8.15 -24.90
C LYS A 282 -9.40 -8.36 -23.52
N LEU A 283 -9.15 -9.52 -22.89
CA LEU A 283 -9.73 -9.89 -21.59
C LEU A 283 -9.36 -8.89 -20.48
N ASP A 284 -8.21 -8.23 -20.56
CA ASP A 284 -7.77 -7.22 -19.59
C ASP A 284 -8.64 -5.94 -19.68
N ARG A 285 -8.91 -5.43 -20.89
CA ARG A 285 -9.84 -4.29 -21.12
C ARG A 285 -11.27 -4.61 -20.74
N LEU A 286 -11.63 -5.88 -20.88
CA LEU A 286 -12.97 -6.38 -20.59
C LEU A 286 -13.29 -6.34 -19.09
N MET A 287 -12.31 -6.62 -18.23
CA MET A 287 -12.47 -6.54 -16.78
C MET A 287 -12.44 -5.09 -16.25
N GLU A 288 -11.77 -4.17 -16.96
CA GLU A 288 -11.79 -2.71 -16.69
C GLU A 288 -13.19 -2.14 -16.84
N ASP A 289 -13.80 -2.34 -18.01
CA ASP A 289 -15.16 -1.87 -18.30
C ASP A 289 -16.16 -2.48 -17.32
N LEU A 290 -15.97 -3.76 -16.99
CA LEU A 290 -16.85 -4.55 -16.14
C LEU A 290 -16.85 -4.07 -14.68
N SER A 291 -15.68 -3.72 -14.12
CA SER A 291 -15.58 -3.21 -12.74
C SER A 291 -16.11 -1.78 -12.63
N VAL A 292 -15.90 -0.95 -13.67
CA VAL A 292 -16.44 0.40 -13.76
C VAL A 292 -17.96 0.35 -13.81
N TRP A 293 -18.51 -0.47 -14.69
CA TRP A 293 -19.95 -0.65 -14.85
C TRP A 293 -20.62 -1.28 -13.62
N LEU A 294 -19.93 -2.15 -12.89
CA LEU A 294 -20.40 -2.64 -11.59
C LEU A 294 -20.40 -1.58 -10.50
N SER A 295 -19.35 -0.78 -10.42
CA SER A 295 -19.27 0.31 -9.44
C SER A 295 -20.36 1.35 -9.71
N ALA A 296 -20.60 1.67 -10.98
CA ALA A 296 -21.72 2.52 -11.40
C ALA A 296 -23.06 1.87 -11.04
N SER A 297 -23.24 0.58 -11.32
CA SER A 297 -24.47 -0.16 -10.98
C SER A 297 -24.76 -0.16 -9.48
N ILE A 298 -23.75 -0.35 -8.62
CA ILE A 298 -23.91 -0.25 -7.16
C ILE A 298 -24.30 1.17 -6.76
N THR A 299 -23.66 2.17 -7.35
CA THR A 299 -23.98 3.59 -7.09
C THR A 299 -25.42 3.92 -7.48
N TYR A 300 -25.90 3.43 -8.62
CA TYR A 300 -27.29 3.62 -9.03
C TYR A 300 -28.28 2.92 -8.08
N GLN A 301 -27.92 1.76 -7.53
CA GLN A 301 -28.72 1.06 -6.53
C GLN A 301 -28.79 1.84 -5.21
N GLU A 302 -27.68 2.39 -4.73
CA GLU A 302 -27.65 3.25 -3.54
C GLU A 302 -28.42 4.55 -3.77
N THR A 303 -28.20 5.22 -4.90
CA THR A 303 -28.91 6.46 -5.26
C THR A 303 -30.42 6.23 -5.40
N CYS A 304 -30.83 5.07 -5.91
CA CYS A 304 -32.24 4.68 -5.91
C CYS A 304 -32.79 4.66 -4.48
N LEU A 305 -32.07 4.05 -3.53
CA LEU A 305 -32.50 3.96 -2.13
C LEU A 305 -32.51 5.32 -1.43
N ASP A 306 -31.54 6.19 -1.71
CA ASP A 306 -31.49 7.57 -1.20
C ASP A 306 -32.74 8.37 -1.61
N GLY A 307 -33.29 8.08 -2.80
CA GLY A 307 -34.54 8.67 -3.29
C GLY A 307 -35.76 8.37 -2.39
N PHE A 308 -35.71 7.30 -1.59
CA PHE A 308 -36.76 6.93 -0.65
C PHE A 308 -36.55 7.48 0.76
N GLU A 309 -35.42 8.15 1.05
CA GLU A 309 -35.19 8.74 2.37
C GLU A 309 -36.27 9.78 2.71
N ASN A 310 -36.85 9.64 3.90
CA ASN A 310 -37.95 10.46 4.42
C ASN A 310 -39.25 10.37 3.61
N THR A 311 -39.48 9.28 2.87
CA THR A 311 -40.80 8.92 2.36
C THR A 311 -41.70 8.43 3.50
N THR A 312 -43.02 8.55 3.33
CA THR A 312 -43.99 8.09 4.34
C THR A 312 -44.29 6.60 4.18
N GLY A 313 -44.43 5.87 5.29
CA GLY A 313 -44.81 4.45 5.27
C GLY A 313 -43.63 3.48 5.22
N ASP A 314 -43.86 2.27 4.71
CA ASP A 314 -42.89 1.16 4.62
C ASP A 314 -42.14 1.11 3.27
N ALA A 315 -42.16 2.22 2.53
CA ALA A 315 -41.65 2.32 1.16
C ALA A 315 -40.15 2.10 1.06
N GLU A 316 -39.37 2.81 1.87
CA GLU A 316 -37.92 2.68 1.94
C GLU A 316 -37.49 1.26 2.32
N GLU A 317 -38.11 0.69 3.36
CA GLU A 317 -37.80 -0.66 3.84
C GLU A 317 -38.15 -1.72 2.79
N SER A 318 -39.31 -1.58 2.13
CA SER A 318 -39.74 -2.46 1.05
C SER A 318 -38.78 -2.43 -0.14
N MET A 319 -38.34 -1.23 -0.55
CA MET A 319 -37.41 -1.08 -1.66
C MET A 319 -36.03 -1.63 -1.29
N ARG A 320 -35.52 -1.31 -0.09
CA ARG A 320 -34.26 -1.84 0.43
C ARG A 320 -34.26 -3.38 0.45
N LYS A 321 -35.38 -4.01 0.83
CA LYS A 321 -35.52 -5.47 0.85
C LYS A 321 -35.48 -6.09 -0.54
N VAL A 322 -36.14 -5.48 -1.52
CA VAL A 322 -36.15 -5.95 -2.92
C VAL A 322 -34.77 -5.76 -3.56
N MET A 323 -34.10 -4.65 -3.28
CA MET A 323 -32.79 -4.31 -3.84
C MET A 323 -31.62 -5.05 -3.19
N LYS A 324 -31.77 -5.47 -1.92
CA LYS A 324 -30.72 -6.08 -1.10
C LYS A 324 -29.95 -7.17 -1.85
N THR A 325 -30.64 -8.17 -2.39
CA THR A 325 -29.97 -9.31 -3.04
C THR A 325 -29.22 -8.89 -4.31
N GLY A 326 -29.78 -7.96 -5.09
CA GLY A 326 -29.10 -7.41 -6.28
C GLY A 326 -27.83 -6.64 -5.90
N MET A 327 -27.88 -5.83 -4.84
CA MET A 327 -26.73 -5.09 -4.33
C MET A 327 -25.64 -6.01 -3.77
N GLU A 328 -26.03 -7.02 -2.98
CA GLU A 328 -25.12 -8.01 -2.42
C GLU A 328 -24.38 -8.77 -3.53
N LEU A 329 -25.07 -9.13 -4.61
CA LEU A 329 -24.48 -9.86 -5.74
C LEU A 329 -23.61 -9.00 -6.65
N SER A 330 -23.99 -7.73 -6.88
CA SER A 330 -23.14 -6.77 -7.59
C SER A 330 -21.85 -6.51 -6.81
N SER A 331 -21.93 -6.33 -5.50
CA SER A 331 -20.77 -6.17 -4.62
C SER A 331 -19.89 -7.42 -4.60
N ASN A 332 -20.49 -8.61 -4.49
CA ASN A 332 -19.73 -9.87 -4.51
C ASN A 332 -18.98 -10.09 -5.81
N THR A 333 -19.59 -9.72 -6.93
CA THR A 333 -18.99 -9.89 -8.25
C THR A 333 -17.78 -8.98 -8.46
N LEU A 334 -17.74 -7.81 -7.82
CA LEU A 334 -16.56 -6.93 -7.78
C LEU A 334 -15.41 -7.51 -6.93
N ALA A 335 -15.73 -8.40 -5.98
CA ALA A 335 -14.77 -8.98 -5.03
C ALA A 335 -14.16 -10.32 -5.49
N ILE A 336 -14.47 -10.80 -6.70
CA ILE A 336 -13.92 -12.06 -7.21
C ILE A 336 -12.43 -11.91 -7.54
N PRO A 337 -11.54 -12.76 -7.00
CA PRO A 337 -10.09 -12.60 -7.17
C PRO A 337 -9.60 -13.07 -8.54
N ASP A 338 -8.62 -12.36 -9.10
CA ASP A 338 -7.90 -12.78 -10.32
C ASP A 338 -7.08 -14.05 -10.09
N VAL A 339 -6.54 -14.19 -8.87
CA VAL A 339 -5.73 -15.34 -8.46
C VAL A 339 -5.99 -15.70 -7.00
N VAL A 340 -6.05 -17.01 -6.73
CA VAL A 340 -6.10 -17.58 -5.37
C VAL A 340 -4.77 -18.26 -5.03
N VAL A 341 -4.21 -17.90 -3.89
CA VAL A 341 -3.06 -18.55 -3.24
C VAL A 341 -3.55 -19.35 -2.05
N ALA A 342 -3.19 -20.64 -1.99
CA ALA A 342 -3.55 -21.50 -0.86
C ALA A 342 -2.51 -22.59 -0.61
N LYS A 343 -1.98 -22.67 0.62
CA LYS A 343 -0.96 -23.66 1.00
C LYS A 343 -1.47 -25.10 0.92
N ASP A 344 -2.77 -25.31 1.10
CA ASP A 344 -3.43 -26.62 1.03
C ASP A 344 -3.61 -27.15 -0.42
N GLY A 345 -3.28 -26.33 -1.43
CA GLY A 345 -3.44 -26.68 -2.84
C GLY A 345 -4.83 -26.42 -3.40
N SER A 346 -5.74 -25.82 -2.64
CA SER A 346 -7.09 -25.43 -3.12
C SER A 346 -7.10 -24.17 -3.98
N GLY A 347 -5.95 -23.49 -4.10
CA GLY A 347 -5.73 -22.31 -4.96
C GLY A 347 -4.85 -22.63 -6.16
N ARG A 348 -4.74 -21.67 -7.09
CA ARG A 348 -3.90 -21.79 -8.28
C ARG A 348 -2.41 -21.88 -7.95
N PHE A 349 -1.97 -21.18 -6.90
CA PHE A 349 -0.59 -21.18 -6.43
C PHE A 349 -0.50 -21.58 -4.96
N LYS A 350 0.62 -22.17 -4.56
CA LYS A 350 0.89 -22.51 -3.15
C LYS A 350 1.64 -21.40 -2.42
N THR A 351 2.30 -20.53 -3.17
CA THR A 351 3.13 -19.44 -2.64
C THR A 351 2.71 -18.09 -3.21
N ILE A 352 3.00 -17.02 -2.47
CA ILE A 352 2.68 -15.66 -2.90
C ILE A 352 3.62 -15.24 -4.04
N ASN A 353 4.90 -15.63 -3.98
CA ASN A 353 5.86 -15.29 -5.03
C ASN A 353 5.53 -15.90 -6.40
N GLU A 354 4.91 -17.09 -6.46
CA GLU A 354 4.39 -17.65 -7.71
C GLU A 354 3.26 -16.80 -8.29
N ALA A 355 2.32 -16.35 -7.44
CA ALA A 355 1.23 -15.47 -7.86
C ALA A 355 1.73 -14.13 -8.40
N LEU A 356 2.81 -13.57 -7.82
CA LEU A 356 3.43 -12.35 -8.36
C LEU A 356 3.91 -12.52 -9.81
N GLY A 357 4.23 -13.74 -10.24
CA GLY A 357 4.72 -14.03 -11.59
C GLY A 357 3.68 -13.81 -12.69
N VAL A 358 2.39 -13.82 -12.36
CA VAL A 358 1.30 -13.63 -13.32
C VAL A 358 0.65 -12.25 -13.27
N ILE A 359 1.08 -11.39 -12.35
CA ILE A 359 0.59 -10.01 -12.25
C ILE A 359 1.02 -9.23 -13.50
N PRO A 360 0.09 -8.61 -14.24
CA PRO A 360 0.40 -7.75 -15.38
C PRO A 360 1.33 -6.59 -14.97
N LYS A 361 2.31 -6.29 -15.80
CA LYS A 361 3.21 -5.16 -15.55
C LYS A 361 2.55 -3.86 -16.00
N ASN A 362 2.59 -2.85 -15.13
CA ASN A 362 1.91 -1.56 -15.29
C ASN A 362 0.41 -1.75 -15.56
N GLY A 363 -0.17 -2.74 -14.88
CA GLY A 363 -1.57 -3.11 -15.02
C GLY A 363 -2.51 -2.01 -14.53
N ASN A 364 -3.54 -1.79 -15.33
CA ASN A 364 -4.80 -1.16 -15.01
C ASN A 364 -5.83 -2.08 -15.68
N PRO A 365 -6.78 -2.72 -14.97
CA PRO A 365 -7.37 -2.40 -13.67
C PRO A 365 -6.63 -3.05 -12.48
N THR A 366 -7.20 -2.94 -11.27
CA THR A 366 -6.68 -3.56 -10.05
C THR A 366 -6.58 -5.08 -10.18
N PHE A 367 -5.43 -5.67 -9.83
CA PHE A 367 -5.22 -7.11 -9.81
C PHE A 367 -5.33 -7.67 -8.39
N VAL A 368 -6.37 -8.47 -8.14
CA VAL A 368 -6.75 -9.01 -6.83
C VAL A 368 -6.14 -10.40 -6.61
N VAL A 369 -5.26 -10.50 -5.62
CA VAL A 369 -4.67 -11.74 -5.12
C VAL A 369 -5.32 -12.10 -3.79
N TYR A 370 -6.17 -13.13 -3.81
CA TYR A 370 -6.75 -13.70 -2.59
C TYR A 370 -5.80 -14.75 -2.00
N ILE A 371 -5.46 -14.58 -0.72
CA ILE A 371 -4.48 -15.39 0.00
C ILE A 371 -5.18 -16.05 1.18
N LYS A 372 -5.49 -17.33 1.01
CA LYS A 372 -6.16 -18.14 2.04
C LYS A 372 -5.36 -18.22 3.34
N ALA A 373 -6.05 -18.53 4.43
CA ALA A 373 -5.50 -18.71 5.76
C ALA A 373 -4.27 -19.61 5.76
N GLY A 374 -3.26 -19.20 6.53
CA GLY A 374 -1.98 -19.88 6.61
C GLY A 374 -0.83 -18.93 6.95
N VAL A 375 0.29 -19.53 7.36
CA VAL A 375 1.54 -18.82 7.63
C VAL A 375 2.48 -18.99 6.44
N TYR A 376 2.67 -17.93 5.66
CA TYR A 376 3.51 -17.87 4.47
C TYR A 376 4.90 -17.36 4.86
N LYS A 377 5.88 -18.27 4.95
CA LYS A 377 7.28 -17.96 5.28
C LYS A 377 8.03 -17.53 4.02
N GLU A 378 7.79 -16.31 3.57
CA GLU A 378 8.26 -15.78 2.30
C GLU A 378 8.72 -14.33 2.43
N TYR A 379 9.67 -13.93 1.60
CA TYR A 379 9.99 -12.52 1.39
C TYR A 379 9.31 -12.06 0.10
N VAL A 380 8.46 -11.04 0.18
CA VAL A 380 7.58 -10.61 -0.91
C VAL A 380 7.95 -9.18 -1.32
N GLU A 381 8.12 -8.94 -2.62
CA GLU A 381 8.38 -7.60 -3.15
C GLU A 381 7.42 -7.27 -4.30
N ILE A 382 6.50 -6.33 -4.04
CA ILE A 382 5.64 -5.72 -5.06
C ILE A 382 6.47 -4.66 -5.78
N LYS A 383 6.97 -5.01 -6.95
CA LYS A 383 7.91 -4.18 -7.71
C LYS A 383 7.21 -2.92 -8.24
N ARG A 384 7.99 -1.89 -8.59
CA ARG A 384 7.48 -0.65 -9.18
C ARG A 384 6.58 -0.87 -10.41
N SER A 385 6.88 -1.90 -11.20
CA SER A 385 6.07 -2.26 -12.38
C SER A 385 4.78 -3.02 -12.05
N MET A 386 4.47 -3.29 -10.79
CA MET A 386 3.26 -4.01 -10.36
C MET A 386 2.33 -2.99 -9.70
N THR A 387 1.63 -2.22 -10.53
CA THR A 387 0.69 -1.17 -10.08
C THR A 387 -0.69 -1.77 -9.79
N ASN A 388 -1.45 -1.13 -8.90
CA ASN A 388 -2.83 -1.49 -8.56
C ASN A 388 -2.98 -2.95 -8.13
N VAL A 389 -2.07 -3.48 -7.32
CA VAL A 389 -2.18 -4.84 -6.79
C VAL A 389 -2.93 -4.82 -5.47
N MET A 390 -3.95 -5.66 -5.32
CA MET A 390 -4.70 -5.84 -4.08
C MET A 390 -4.45 -7.22 -3.48
N PHE A 391 -4.01 -7.26 -2.23
CA PHE A 391 -3.92 -8.49 -1.44
C PHE A 391 -5.11 -8.59 -0.49
N VAL A 392 -5.81 -9.72 -0.51
CA VAL A 392 -6.94 -10.00 0.39
C VAL A 392 -6.66 -11.29 1.15
N GLY A 393 -6.67 -11.24 2.48
CA GLY A 393 -6.55 -12.43 3.33
C GLY A 393 -7.86 -12.86 3.98
N ASP A 394 -7.85 -14.02 4.66
CA ASP A 394 -8.99 -14.53 5.44
C ASP A 394 -9.16 -13.85 6.81
N GLY A 395 -8.27 -12.93 7.15
CA GLY A 395 -8.24 -12.20 8.40
C GLY A 395 -6.81 -11.86 8.83
N PRO A 396 -6.61 -10.72 9.52
CA PRO A 396 -5.28 -10.22 9.87
C PRO A 396 -4.44 -11.19 10.72
N THR A 397 -5.08 -12.06 11.49
CA THR A 397 -4.44 -13.10 12.31
C THR A 397 -4.44 -14.49 11.66
N LYS A 398 -5.23 -14.70 10.60
CA LYS A 398 -5.43 -16.00 9.93
C LYS A 398 -4.51 -16.18 8.72
N THR A 399 -4.37 -15.13 7.91
CA THR A 399 -3.43 -15.07 6.78
C THR A 399 -2.24 -14.23 7.19
N LYS A 400 -1.04 -14.81 7.28
CA LYS A 400 0.16 -14.12 7.75
C LYS A 400 1.37 -14.36 6.85
N ILE A 401 2.03 -13.30 6.44
CA ILE A 401 3.33 -13.34 5.74
C ILE A 401 4.43 -13.05 6.76
N THR A 402 5.40 -13.96 6.93
CA THR A 402 6.44 -13.84 7.96
C THR A 402 7.86 -14.06 7.41
N GLY A 403 8.80 -13.30 7.97
CA GLY A 403 10.24 -13.38 7.74
C GLY A 403 11.01 -13.07 9.03
N ASN A 404 12.33 -13.10 8.97
CA ASN A 404 13.20 -12.90 10.14
C ASN A 404 14.56 -12.23 9.80
N LYS A 405 14.72 -11.64 8.61
CA LYS A 405 15.92 -10.87 8.25
C LYS A 405 16.07 -9.69 9.22
N ASN A 406 17.31 -9.41 9.61
CA ASN A 406 17.61 -8.40 10.60
C ASN A 406 19.03 -7.84 10.45
N PHE A 407 19.29 -6.72 11.13
CA PHE A 407 20.57 -6.02 11.08
C PHE A 407 21.73 -6.80 11.69
N ILE A 408 21.53 -7.43 12.85
CA ILE A 408 22.59 -8.18 13.55
C ILE A 408 23.15 -9.31 12.70
N ASP A 409 22.29 -10.01 11.97
CA ASP A 409 22.67 -11.11 11.09
C ASP A 409 23.20 -10.62 9.72
N GLY A 410 23.53 -9.33 9.60
CA GLY A 410 24.23 -8.74 8.45
C GLY A 410 23.33 -8.19 7.35
N THR A 411 22.01 -8.16 7.53
CA THR A 411 21.10 -7.58 6.52
C THR A 411 20.86 -6.10 6.82
N PRO A 412 21.24 -5.16 5.94
CA PRO A 412 20.99 -3.74 6.19
C PRO A 412 19.48 -3.47 6.30
N THR A 413 19.07 -2.58 7.22
CA THR A 413 17.66 -2.32 7.59
C THR A 413 16.70 -2.28 6.41
N PHE A 414 17.03 -1.55 5.34
CA PHE A 414 16.18 -1.44 4.15
C PHE A 414 15.81 -2.80 3.51
N LYS A 415 16.74 -3.77 3.56
CA LYS A 415 16.60 -5.12 3.00
C LYS A 415 16.05 -6.14 3.99
N THR A 416 15.78 -5.74 5.24
CA THR A 416 15.22 -6.64 6.27
C THR A 416 13.71 -6.89 6.10
N ALA A 417 13.03 -6.06 5.32
CA ALA A 417 11.59 -6.14 5.09
C ALA A 417 11.12 -7.54 4.70
N THR A 418 10.17 -8.11 5.46
CA THR A 418 9.43 -9.32 5.06
C THR A 418 8.62 -9.03 3.80
N VAL A 419 7.84 -7.94 3.80
CA VAL A 419 7.10 -7.46 2.63
C VAL A 419 7.55 -6.06 2.27
N ALA A 420 7.88 -5.87 0.99
CA ALA A 420 8.26 -4.59 0.41
C ALA A 420 7.28 -4.20 -0.70
N VAL A 421 6.64 -3.04 -0.56
CA VAL A 421 5.65 -2.53 -1.49
C VAL A 421 6.20 -1.28 -2.19
N VAL A 422 6.43 -1.38 -3.50
CA VAL A 422 7.03 -0.31 -4.31
C VAL A 422 6.14 0.11 -5.48
N GLY A 423 5.30 -0.78 -6.01
CA GLY A 423 4.31 -0.45 -7.05
C GLY A 423 3.15 0.36 -6.49
N ASP A 424 2.76 1.43 -7.19
CA ASP A 424 1.75 2.40 -6.75
C ASP A 424 0.33 1.81 -6.78
N GLY A 425 -0.56 2.35 -5.94
CA GLY A 425 -1.96 1.90 -5.83
C GLY A 425 -2.13 0.56 -5.11
N PHE A 426 -1.15 0.15 -4.30
CA PHE A 426 -1.22 -1.15 -3.61
C PHE A 426 -2.27 -1.14 -2.48
N ILE A 427 -3.09 -2.18 -2.42
CA ILE A 427 -4.09 -2.36 -1.35
C ILE A 427 -3.81 -3.67 -0.62
N ALA A 428 -3.91 -3.67 0.71
CA ALA A 428 -3.99 -4.88 1.51
C ALA A 428 -5.23 -4.86 2.40
N LYS A 429 -6.01 -5.94 2.40
CA LYS A 429 -7.20 -6.15 3.24
C LYS A 429 -7.06 -7.46 4.00
N ASN A 430 -7.38 -7.47 5.30
CA ASN A 430 -7.54 -8.70 6.09
C ASN A 430 -6.29 -9.61 6.14
N ILE A 431 -5.08 -9.06 6.26
CA ILE A 431 -3.83 -9.83 6.22
C ILE A 431 -2.77 -9.33 7.22
N GLY A 432 -1.95 -10.23 7.73
CA GLY A 432 -0.85 -9.97 8.66
C GLY A 432 0.53 -9.95 7.99
N PHE A 433 1.39 -9.02 8.40
CA PHE A 433 2.79 -8.88 8.00
C PHE A 433 3.68 -8.95 9.24
N GLU A 434 4.63 -9.87 9.29
CA GLU A 434 5.44 -10.12 10.48
C GLU A 434 6.94 -10.15 10.17
N ASN A 435 7.74 -9.59 11.08
CA ASN A 435 9.16 -9.94 11.21
C ASN A 435 9.43 -10.53 12.59
N SER A 436 9.74 -11.82 12.62
CA SER A 436 9.92 -12.64 13.83
C SER A 436 11.35 -12.65 14.38
N ALA A 437 12.22 -11.73 13.95
CA ALA A 437 13.63 -11.72 14.39
C ALA A 437 13.80 -11.50 15.90
N GLY A 438 12.89 -10.74 16.53
CA GLY A 438 12.93 -10.46 17.97
C GLY A 438 13.79 -9.23 18.34
N PRO A 439 13.71 -8.77 19.60
CA PRO A 439 14.28 -7.50 20.03
C PRO A 439 15.82 -7.51 20.08
N SER A 440 16.44 -8.67 20.33
CA SER A 440 17.90 -8.82 20.38
C SER A 440 18.57 -8.69 19.00
N LYS A 441 17.78 -8.70 17.93
CA LYS A 441 18.25 -8.61 16.54
C LYS A 441 18.26 -7.20 15.97
N HIS A 442 17.93 -6.20 16.78
CA HIS A 442 17.85 -4.79 16.40
C HIS A 442 16.88 -4.59 15.21
N GLN A 443 17.25 -3.78 14.21
CA GLN A 443 16.35 -3.39 13.13
C GLN A 443 15.91 -4.61 12.29
N ALA A 444 14.59 -4.83 12.22
CA ALA A 444 13.99 -5.94 11.50
C ALA A 444 12.58 -5.56 11.02
N VAL A 445 12.50 -5.15 9.75
CA VAL A 445 11.28 -4.57 9.17
C VAL A 445 10.28 -5.67 8.79
N ALA A 446 9.01 -5.52 9.18
CA ALA A 446 7.93 -6.41 8.74
C ALA A 446 7.36 -5.93 7.41
N LEU A 447 6.98 -4.65 7.33
CA LEU A 447 6.40 -4.04 6.14
C LEU A 447 7.15 -2.76 5.78
N ARG A 448 7.64 -2.69 4.54
CA ARG A 448 8.21 -1.47 3.94
C ARG A 448 7.30 -0.97 2.83
N VAL A 449 6.89 0.29 2.90
CA VAL A 449 5.98 0.91 1.92
C VAL A 449 6.65 2.10 1.25
N GLN A 450 6.69 2.07 -0.08
CA GLN A 450 7.11 3.16 -0.95
C GLN A 450 6.07 3.46 -2.04
N SER A 451 4.98 2.70 -2.06
CA SER A 451 3.85 2.81 -2.98
C SER A 451 3.06 4.08 -2.68
N ASP A 452 2.88 4.92 -3.70
CA ASP A 452 1.95 6.05 -3.62
C ASP A 452 0.51 5.56 -3.67
N MET A 453 -0.41 6.30 -3.02
CA MET A 453 -1.83 5.95 -2.95
C MET A 453 -2.09 4.50 -2.49
N SER A 454 -1.32 4.02 -1.50
CA SER A 454 -1.49 2.68 -0.94
C SER A 454 -2.41 2.65 0.28
N VAL A 455 -3.16 1.56 0.44
CA VAL A 455 -4.12 1.37 1.54
C VAL A 455 -3.89 0.05 2.26
N PHE A 456 -3.98 0.08 3.60
CA PHE A 456 -3.91 -1.09 4.45
C PHE A 456 -5.15 -1.10 5.35
N HIS A 457 -6.10 -1.99 5.09
CA HIS A 457 -7.37 -2.08 5.79
C HIS A 457 -7.46 -3.38 6.58
N ASN A 458 -7.78 -3.30 7.87
CA ASN A 458 -7.84 -4.47 8.77
C ASN A 458 -6.60 -5.39 8.64
N CYS A 459 -5.41 -4.77 8.69
CA CYS A 459 -4.13 -5.47 8.61
C CYS A 459 -3.45 -5.48 9.98
N GLN A 460 -2.63 -6.50 10.23
CA GLN A 460 -1.74 -6.55 11.40
C GLN A 460 -0.30 -6.44 10.93
N VAL A 461 0.49 -5.52 11.51
CA VAL A 461 1.92 -5.40 11.23
C VAL A 461 2.69 -5.64 12.52
N ASP A 462 3.42 -6.75 12.60
CA ASP A 462 4.03 -7.24 13.83
C ASP A 462 5.55 -7.35 13.73
N GLY A 463 6.23 -6.97 14.82
CA GLY A 463 7.69 -6.90 14.91
C GLY A 463 8.14 -6.06 16.11
N TYR A 464 9.45 -6.01 16.34
CA TYR A 464 10.04 -5.22 17.42
C TYR A 464 10.60 -3.88 16.90
N GLN A 465 11.92 -3.79 16.68
CA GLN A 465 12.53 -2.55 16.22
C GLN A 465 12.35 -2.40 14.69
N ASP A 466 11.86 -1.23 14.27
CA ASP A 466 11.62 -0.84 12.88
C ASP A 466 10.49 -1.62 12.15
N THR A 467 9.46 -2.07 12.90
CA THR A 467 8.32 -2.88 12.41
C THR A 467 7.68 -2.38 11.11
N LEU A 468 7.26 -1.11 11.06
CA LEU A 468 6.69 -0.47 9.88
C LEU A 468 7.64 0.59 9.34
N TYR A 469 8.04 0.42 8.08
CA TYR A 469 8.89 1.36 7.37
C TYR A 469 8.11 2.07 6.24
N ALA A 470 7.33 3.09 6.60
CA ALA A 470 6.72 4.04 5.66
C ALA A 470 7.83 4.94 5.06
N HIS A 471 8.44 4.48 3.96
CA HIS A 471 9.80 4.85 3.59
C HIS A 471 9.88 6.09 2.69
N THR A 472 8.90 6.33 1.82
CA THR A 472 8.92 7.50 0.92
C THR A 472 8.90 8.80 1.73
N ASN A 473 9.68 9.78 1.27
CA ASN A 473 9.69 11.16 1.77
C ASN A 473 10.14 11.37 3.23
N ARG A 474 11.32 10.84 3.57
CA ARG A 474 11.98 11.16 4.85
C ARG A 474 12.40 12.64 4.85
N GLN A 475 11.76 13.43 5.70
CA GLN A 475 11.98 14.87 5.81
C GLN A 475 13.42 15.23 6.18
N LYS A 476 14.20 15.59 5.16
CA LYS A 476 15.47 16.31 5.33
C LYS A 476 15.31 17.80 5.05
N ASP A 477 14.22 18.18 4.41
CA ASP A 477 13.90 19.56 4.05
C ASP A 477 12.60 20.07 4.70
N LYS A 478 12.59 21.36 5.08
CA LYS A 478 11.43 22.04 5.67
C LYS A 478 10.20 22.11 4.74
N ARG A 479 10.39 22.01 3.42
CA ARG A 479 9.32 22.10 2.41
C ARG A 479 8.73 20.76 2.01
N GLU A 480 9.32 19.64 2.46
CA GLU A 480 8.75 18.31 2.18
C GLU A 480 7.36 18.18 2.85
N PRO A 481 6.28 17.97 2.08
CA PRO A 481 4.91 17.97 2.58
C PRO A 481 4.54 16.62 3.23
N THR A 482 5.43 16.02 4.02
CA THR A 482 5.22 14.68 4.61
C THR A 482 5.14 14.66 6.12
N ALA A 483 4.45 13.69 6.70
CA ALA A 483 4.26 13.60 8.14
C ALA A 483 3.85 12.18 8.51
N LEU A 484 4.07 11.81 9.77
CA LEU A 484 3.32 10.72 10.40
C LEU A 484 2.14 11.34 11.16
N ILE A 485 0.91 10.97 10.80
CA ILE A 485 -0.31 11.46 11.42
C ILE A 485 -1.05 10.26 12.03
N LEU A 486 -1.29 10.31 13.33
CA LEU A 486 -2.13 9.36 14.06
C LEU A 486 -3.43 10.07 14.41
N HIS A 487 -4.48 9.79 13.65
CA HIS A 487 -5.79 10.41 13.79
C HIS A 487 -6.81 9.37 14.25
N ASN A 488 -7.55 9.66 15.33
CA ASN A 488 -8.55 8.76 15.91
C ASN A 488 -8.01 7.34 16.20
N CYS A 489 -6.75 7.29 16.66
CA CYS A 489 -6.06 6.05 16.99
C CYS A 489 -6.21 5.70 18.47
N THR A 490 -5.85 4.47 18.82
CA THR A 490 -5.74 4.00 20.21
C THR A 490 -4.31 3.57 20.46
N ILE A 491 -3.61 4.27 21.36
CA ILE A 491 -2.22 4.01 21.74
C ILE A 491 -2.21 3.34 23.12
N VAL A 492 -1.98 2.04 23.13
CA VAL A 492 -2.08 1.18 24.31
C VAL A 492 -0.84 0.31 24.47
N ALA A 493 -0.61 -0.16 25.68
CA ALA A 493 0.46 -1.11 25.96
C ALA A 493 0.00 -2.53 25.61
N ASP A 494 0.91 -3.29 24.99
CA ASP A 494 0.73 -4.73 24.89
C ASP A 494 0.56 -5.36 26.29
N LYS A 495 -0.24 -6.42 26.39
CA LYS A 495 -0.57 -7.08 27.65
C LYS A 495 0.68 -7.52 28.42
N ASP A 496 1.68 -8.05 27.71
CA ASP A 496 2.90 -8.57 28.32
C ASP A 496 3.87 -7.44 28.69
N TYR A 497 3.78 -6.31 28.00
CA TYR A 497 4.54 -5.10 28.32
C TYR A 497 3.93 -4.30 29.48
N TYR A 498 2.61 -4.33 29.65
CA TYR A 498 1.88 -3.50 30.61
C TYR A 498 2.46 -3.50 32.04
N PRO A 499 2.86 -4.64 32.64
CA PRO A 499 3.45 -4.66 33.98
C PRO A 499 4.78 -3.91 34.08
N SER A 500 5.51 -3.79 32.97
CA SER A 500 6.83 -3.15 32.93
C SER A 500 6.80 -1.71 32.40
N ARG A 501 5.65 -1.19 31.94
CA ARG A 501 5.52 0.12 31.28
C ARG A 501 6.05 1.32 32.08
N LYS A 502 6.05 1.24 33.41
CA LYS A 502 6.59 2.29 34.28
C LYS A 502 8.11 2.24 34.42
N ARG A 503 8.72 1.06 34.23
CA ARG A 503 10.17 0.84 34.28
C ARG A 503 10.83 1.00 32.92
N LEU A 504 10.14 0.59 31.86
CA LEU A 504 10.58 0.65 30.47
C LEU A 504 9.80 1.77 29.76
N PRO A 505 10.36 2.98 29.62
CA PRO A 505 9.60 4.15 29.19
C PRO A 505 9.16 4.07 27.71
N THR A 506 7.94 4.52 27.44
CA THR A 506 7.41 4.75 26.08
C THR A 506 7.20 6.26 25.84
N TYR A 507 7.51 6.69 24.62
CA TYR A 507 7.34 8.07 24.13
C TYR A 507 6.58 8.05 22.80
N LEU A 508 5.92 9.15 22.45
CA LEU A 508 5.19 9.32 21.19
C LEU A 508 6.13 9.34 19.96
N GLY A 509 7.37 9.81 20.14
CA GLY A 509 8.33 9.86 19.04
C GLY A 509 9.65 10.52 19.41
N ARG A 510 10.59 10.48 18.45
CA ARG A 510 11.90 11.12 18.50
C ARG A 510 12.39 11.54 17.10
N PRO A 511 13.05 12.69 16.94
CA PRO A 511 13.31 13.27 15.63
C PRO A 511 14.51 12.63 14.95
N TRP A 512 14.27 11.57 14.16
CA TRP A 512 15.34 10.90 13.40
C TRP A 512 15.99 11.79 12.33
N LYS A 513 15.30 12.86 11.92
CA LYS A 513 15.77 13.88 10.98
C LYS A 513 15.42 15.27 11.47
N GLU A 514 16.16 16.26 10.96
CA GLU A 514 16.13 17.65 11.44
C GLU A 514 14.74 18.28 11.40
N TYR A 515 13.95 17.99 10.36
CA TYR A 515 12.60 18.53 10.18
C TYR A 515 11.51 17.49 10.45
N SER A 516 11.76 16.52 11.33
CA SER A 516 10.79 15.46 11.64
C SER A 516 9.41 16.04 11.99
N ARG A 517 8.35 15.54 11.34
CA ARG A 517 6.97 15.92 11.59
C ARG A 517 6.08 14.76 12.02
N THR A 518 5.45 14.90 13.17
CA THR A 518 4.53 13.90 13.73
C THR A 518 3.38 14.59 14.43
N PHE A 519 2.15 14.13 14.17
CA PHE A 519 0.95 14.68 14.77
C PHE A 519 0.07 13.55 15.31
N VAL A 520 -0.27 13.61 16.59
CA VAL A 520 -1.23 12.71 17.23
C VAL A 520 -2.49 13.51 17.59
N MET A 521 -3.62 13.20 16.98
CA MET A 521 -4.87 13.96 17.20
C MET A 521 -6.10 13.09 17.38
N GLN A 522 -7.03 13.57 18.20
CA GLN A 522 -8.31 12.92 18.52
C GLN A 522 -8.15 11.44 18.90
N SER A 523 -7.02 11.09 19.52
CA SER A 523 -6.63 9.72 19.79
C SER A 523 -6.71 9.39 21.29
N GLN A 524 -6.99 8.13 21.63
CA GLN A 524 -6.87 7.61 22.98
C GLN A 524 -5.40 7.28 23.27
N ILE A 525 -4.87 7.80 24.38
CA ILE A 525 -3.50 7.56 24.84
C ILE A 525 -3.54 7.05 26.27
N ASP A 526 -3.13 5.80 26.46
CA ASP A 526 -3.08 5.16 27.77
C ASP A 526 -1.86 5.59 28.61
N ASP A 527 -1.75 5.07 29.83
CA ASP A 527 -0.80 5.52 30.85
C ASP A 527 0.65 5.03 30.65
N LEU A 528 0.95 4.45 29.49
CA LEU A 528 2.30 4.02 29.08
C LEU A 528 3.18 5.20 28.63
N VAL A 529 2.57 6.26 28.09
CA VAL A 529 3.29 7.40 27.54
C VAL A 529 3.81 8.26 28.70
N ARG A 530 5.11 8.50 28.70
CA ARG A 530 5.80 9.36 29.66
C ARG A 530 5.24 10.79 29.64
N PRO A 531 5.11 11.49 30.79
CA PRO A 531 4.64 12.88 30.83
C PRO A 531 5.39 13.82 29.89
N GLU A 532 6.68 13.59 29.69
CA GLU A 532 7.55 14.29 28.76
C GLU A 532 7.05 14.21 27.29
N GLY A 533 6.35 13.12 26.93
CA GLY A 533 5.73 12.85 25.64
C GLY A 533 6.71 12.47 24.54
N TRP A 534 7.74 13.29 24.33
CA TRP A 534 8.69 13.19 23.22
C TRP A 534 10.11 13.01 23.73
N GLN A 535 10.93 12.21 23.02
CA GLN A 535 12.31 11.91 23.41
C GLN A 535 13.32 12.54 22.43
N PRO A 536 14.43 13.15 22.90
CA PRO A 536 15.49 13.60 22.00
C PRO A 536 16.08 12.44 21.21
N TRP A 537 16.50 12.69 19.96
CA TRP A 537 17.27 11.70 19.21
C TRP A 537 18.71 11.63 19.71
N PHE A 538 19.38 12.79 19.77
CA PHE A 538 20.74 12.94 20.31
C PHE A 538 20.98 14.40 20.69
N GLY A 539 21.27 14.68 21.96
CA GLY A 539 21.49 16.05 22.44
C GLY A 539 20.33 17.00 22.10
N ASP A 540 20.65 18.16 21.54
CA ASP A 540 19.72 19.19 21.10
C ASP A 540 19.36 19.11 19.59
N PHE A 541 19.79 18.04 18.90
CA PHE A 541 19.52 17.85 17.48
C PHE A 541 18.01 17.89 17.20
N ALA A 542 17.63 18.69 16.20
CA ALA A 542 16.27 18.85 15.68
C ALA A 542 15.23 19.46 16.64
N LEU A 543 15.57 19.72 17.92
CA LEU A 543 14.58 20.17 18.91
C LEU A 543 13.96 21.55 18.57
N ASN A 544 14.67 22.35 17.76
CA ASN A 544 14.18 23.66 17.32
C ASN A 544 13.44 23.64 15.97
N THR A 545 13.61 22.57 15.19
CA THR A 545 13.22 22.48 13.79
C THR A 545 12.18 21.41 13.51
N CYS A 546 12.01 20.42 14.39
CA CYS A 546 10.93 19.44 14.28
C CYS A 546 9.55 20.09 14.43
N PHE A 547 8.51 19.38 14.01
CA PHE A 547 7.11 19.75 14.21
C PHE A 547 6.40 18.58 14.88
N TYR A 548 6.29 18.62 16.20
CA TYR A 548 5.54 17.65 16.98
C TYR A 548 4.33 18.30 17.61
N ALA A 549 3.16 17.70 17.41
CA ALA A 549 1.89 18.26 17.85
C ALA A 549 0.98 17.17 18.42
N GLU A 550 0.16 17.61 19.37
CA GLU A 550 -0.94 16.84 19.96
C GLU A 550 -2.20 17.72 19.92
N PHE A 551 -3.35 17.16 19.54
CA PHE A 551 -4.61 17.91 19.47
C PHE A 551 -5.79 17.04 19.91
N ASP A 552 -6.53 17.50 20.93
CA ASP A 552 -7.77 16.86 21.41
C ASP A 552 -7.64 15.35 21.70
N ASN A 553 -6.49 14.94 22.26
CA ASN A 553 -6.27 13.57 22.68
C ASN A 553 -6.94 13.30 24.04
N ARG A 554 -7.38 12.05 24.23
CA ARG A 554 -8.07 11.58 25.44
C ARG A 554 -7.28 10.46 26.13
N GLY A 555 -7.59 10.21 27.39
CA GLY A 555 -6.96 9.13 28.18
C GLY A 555 -5.83 9.61 29.12
N PRO A 556 -5.37 8.72 30.01
CA PRO A 556 -4.45 9.08 31.09
C PRO A 556 -3.05 9.52 30.62
N GLY A 557 -2.63 9.14 29.41
CA GLY A 557 -1.36 9.58 28.81
C GLY A 557 -1.44 10.89 28.02
N ALA A 558 -2.64 11.45 27.82
CA ALA A 558 -2.87 12.61 26.96
C ALA A 558 -2.54 13.96 27.62
N GLY A 559 -2.27 14.01 28.94
CA GLY A 559 -1.98 15.25 29.65
C GLY A 559 -0.75 15.99 29.12
N VAL A 560 -0.92 17.23 28.67
CA VAL A 560 0.15 18.01 28.00
C VAL A 560 1.00 18.91 28.92
N THR A 561 0.61 19.06 30.20
CA THR A 561 1.29 19.98 31.14
C THR A 561 2.76 19.62 31.36
N GLY A 562 3.05 18.32 31.47
CA GLY A 562 4.39 17.75 31.67
C GLY A 562 5.23 17.61 30.39
N ARG A 563 4.70 17.97 29.21
CA ARG A 563 5.43 17.82 27.94
C ARG A 563 6.68 18.69 27.90
N VAL A 564 7.70 18.19 27.21
CA VAL A 564 8.93 18.92 26.91
C VAL A 564 8.66 20.29 26.28
N LYS A 565 9.53 21.28 26.54
CA LYS A 565 9.36 22.67 26.11
C LYS A 565 10.17 23.04 24.86
N TRP A 566 10.40 22.08 23.97
CA TRP A 566 11.16 22.32 22.74
C TRP A 566 10.42 23.29 21.83
N ARG A 567 11.15 24.17 21.12
CA ARG A 567 10.53 25.05 20.12
C ARG A 567 9.82 24.25 19.02
N GLY A 568 10.27 23.03 18.73
CA GLY A 568 9.65 22.13 17.76
C GLY A 568 8.37 21.43 18.22
N VAL A 569 8.06 21.45 19.53
CA VAL A 569 6.76 20.99 20.05
C VAL A 569 5.77 22.14 19.96
N LYS A 570 4.73 21.97 19.16
CA LYS A 570 3.80 23.02 18.76
C LYS A 570 2.47 22.87 19.48
N LYS A 571 1.91 24.02 19.88
CA LYS A 571 0.48 24.15 20.14
C LYS A 571 -0.21 24.43 18.81
N VAL A 572 -1.29 23.71 18.51
CA VAL A 572 -1.99 23.75 17.23
C VAL A 572 -3.44 24.15 17.48
N SER A 573 -3.97 25.07 16.68
CA SER A 573 -5.40 25.43 16.72
C SER A 573 -6.23 24.43 15.94
N TRP A 574 -7.56 24.49 16.09
CA TRP A 574 -8.48 23.65 15.32
C TRP A 574 -8.29 23.83 13.80
N GLU A 575 -8.17 25.07 13.32
CA GLU A 575 -8.02 25.39 11.89
C GLU A 575 -6.74 24.80 11.30
N HIS A 576 -5.66 24.83 12.07
CA HIS A 576 -4.40 24.22 11.65
C HIS A 576 -4.50 22.68 11.72
N ALA A 577 -5.19 22.11 12.72
CA ALA A 577 -5.41 20.66 12.80
C ALA A 577 -6.17 20.12 11.57
N GLN A 578 -7.11 20.89 11.01
CA GLN A 578 -7.80 20.51 9.77
C GLN A 578 -6.85 20.26 8.59
N GLY A 579 -5.69 20.93 8.54
CA GLY A 579 -4.69 20.72 7.49
C GLY A 579 -4.06 19.31 7.49
N PHE A 580 -4.28 18.53 8.54
CA PHE A 580 -3.74 17.20 8.74
C PHE A 580 -4.79 16.08 8.62
N THR A 581 -6.01 16.41 8.18
CA THR A 581 -7.03 15.40 7.88
C THR A 581 -6.71 14.66 6.57
N VAL A 582 -7.39 13.53 6.37
CA VAL A 582 -7.27 12.70 5.15
C VAL A 582 -7.55 13.52 3.89
N GLU A 583 -8.62 14.31 3.91
CA GLU A 583 -9.00 15.18 2.79
C GLU A 583 -7.89 16.16 2.42
N ARG A 584 -7.30 16.87 3.39
CA ARG A 584 -6.36 17.96 3.10
C ARG A 584 -4.92 17.50 2.93
N PHE A 585 -4.46 16.58 3.77
CA PHE A 585 -3.05 16.21 3.81
C PHE A 585 -2.66 15.24 2.69
N ILE A 586 -3.48 14.22 2.44
CA ILE A 586 -3.24 13.20 1.42
C ILE A 586 -4.20 13.27 0.24
N GLN A 587 -5.04 14.33 0.18
CA GLN A 587 -6.00 14.54 -0.91
C GLN A 587 -6.94 13.34 -1.09
N GLY A 588 -7.34 12.71 0.03
CA GLY A 588 -8.00 11.41 0.06
C GLY A 588 -9.25 11.32 -0.82
N THR A 589 -10.06 12.39 -0.85
CA THR A 589 -11.28 12.48 -1.66
C THR A 589 -11.08 12.22 -3.15
N ARG A 590 -9.85 12.43 -3.67
CA ARG A 590 -9.54 12.24 -5.10
C ARG A 590 -9.32 10.78 -5.50
N TRP A 591 -8.96 9.92 -4.56
CA TRP A 591 -8.45 8.58 -4.87
C TRP A 591 -8.96 7.48 -3.95
N LEU A 592 -9.28 7.75 -2.69
CA LEU A 592 -9.82 6.76 -1.76
C LEU A 592 -11.15 6.14 -2.20
N PRO A 593 -12.13 6.90 -2.73
CA PRO A 593 -13.40 6.30 -3.19
C PRO A 593 -13.19 5.23 -4.28
N LYS A 594 -12.16 5.39 -5.12
CA LYS A 594 -11.81 4.43 -6.18
C LYS A 594 -11.28 3.10 -5.66
N THR A 595 -10.96 3.02 -4.37
CA THR A 595 -10.46 1.78 -3.74
C THR A 595 -11.59 0.86 -3.29
N GLY A 596 -12.86 1.33 -3.28
CA GLY A 596 -14.00 0.58 -2.76
C GLY A 596 -13.97 0.36 -1.23
N LEU A 597 -13.05 1.01 -0.51
CA LEU A 597 -12.95 0.93 0.94
C LEU A 597 -13.62 2.15 1.59
N MET A 598 -14.55 1.89 2.52
CA MET A 598 -15.14 2.93 3.35
C MET A 598 -14.07 3.48 4.31
N ILE A 599 -13.72 4.76 4.15
CA ILE A 599 -12.72 5.44 4.99
C ILE A 599 -13.37 6.70 5.57
N PHE A 600 -13.23 6.87 6.89
CA PHE A 600 -13.66 8.10 7.55
C PHE A 600 -12.82 9.29 7.03
N GLU A 601 -13.46 10.22 6.32
CA GLU A 601 -12.77 11.39 5.75
C GLU A 601 -12.45 12.49 6.77
N GLY A 602 -12.96 12.36 8.01
CA GLY A 602 -12.57 13.23 9.12
C GLY A 602 -12.88 14.70 8.87
N GLY A 603 -14.16 15.04 8.71
CA GLY A 603 -14.63 16.41 8.51
C GLY A 603 -16.10 16.68 8.92
N GLY A 604 -16.76 15.76 9.61
CA GLY A 604 -18.14 15.93 10.08
C GLY A 604 -18.18 16.23 11.59
N GLY A 605 -18.14 17.51 11.96
CA GLY A 605 -18.18 17.96 13.35
C GLY A 605 -18.88 19.31 13.49
N SER A 606 -20.22 19.27 13.38
CA SER A 606 -21.19 20.11 14.10
C SER A 606 -20.99 21.63 14.14
N GLY A 607 -21.40 22.30 13.07
CA GLY A 607 -22.13 23.55 13.20
C GLY A 607 -23.61 23.22 13.37
N GLY A 608 -24.10 23.16 14.61
CA GLY A 608 -25.49 22.83 14.91
C GLY A 608 -25.66 22.54 16.39
N GLY A 609 -26.03 23.57 17.15
CA GLY A 609 -26.27 23.46 18.57
C GLY A 609 -27.47 22.56 18.89
N VAL A 610 -27.34 21.83 19.99
CA VAL A 610 -28.41 21.34 20.88
C VAL A 610 -27.72 21.31 22.25
N GLY A 611 -28.18 22.02 23.29
CA GLY A 611 -29.52 21.99 23.85
C GLY A 611 -29.49 21.02 25.02
#